data_AF-A0A444EJ48-F1
#
_entry.id   AF-A0A444EJ48-F1
#
_cell.length_a   1.000
_cell.length_b   1.000
_cell.length_c   1.000
_cell.angle_alpha   90.00
_cell.angle_beta   90.00
_cell.angle_gamma   90.00
#
_symmetry.space_group_name_H-M   'P 1'
#
loop_
_entity.id
_entity.type
_entity.pdbx_description
1 polymer ?
#
loop_
_entity_poly.entity_id
_entity_poly.type
_entity_poly.pdbx_seq_one_letter_code
_entity_poly.pdbx_strand_id
1 'polypeptide(L)'
;MVHLTSPYRCIDQPSVRDIFLELQRKKTHRYVIFKIDEKQKQVIVEKTGGATESYDDFLASLPENDCRYAVYDFDFVTEENCQKSKIFFIAW
;
A
#
# COMPACT_ATOMS: atom_id res chain seq x y z
N MET A 1 -17.43 -20.28 -3.83
CA MET A 1 -16.18 -20.53 -3.08
C MET A 1 -15.11 -20.92 -4.09
N VAL A 2 -14.48 -19.93 -4.73
CA VAL A 2 -13.50 -20.17 -5.80
C VAL A 2 -12.15 -20.58 -5.20
N HIS A 3 -11.98 -21.89 -5.05
CA HIS A 3 -10.68 -22.53 -4.99
C HIS A 3 -9.89 -22.12 -6.24
N LEU A 4 -8.88 -21.27 -6.10
CA LEU A 4 -7.85 -21.13 -7.13
C LEU A 4 -6.59 -21.79 -6.63
N THR A 5 -6.28 -22.89 -7.29
CA THR A 5 -5.03 -23.63 -7.37
C THR A 5 -3.96 -22.79 -8.10
N SER A 6 -3.62 -21.61 -7.59
CA SER A 6 -2.40 -20.91 -8.01
C SER A 6 -1.32 -21.15 -6.95
N PRO A 7 -0.17 -21.74 -7.29
CA PRO A 7 0.92 -22.01 -6.35
C PRO A 7 1.53 -20.73 -5.74
N TYR A 8 1.13 -19.55 -6.25
CA TYR A 8 1.53 -18.22 -5.80
C TYR A 8 0.38 -17.39 -5.22
N ARG A 9 -0.77 -18.00 -4.92
CA ARG A 9 -1.86 -17.28 -4.27
C ARG A 9 -1.46 -16.98 -2.83
N CYS A 10 -0.85 -15.83 -2.61
CA CYS A 10 -0.51 -15.37 -1.28
C CYS A 10 -1.80 -15.35 -0.44
N ILE A 11 -1.73 -15.89 0.78
CA ILE A 11 -2.85 -15.81 1.71
C ILE A 11 -2.95 -14.35 2.12
N ASP A 12 -3.92 -13.65 1.55
CA ASP A 12 -4.20 -12.26 1.90
C ASP A 12 -4.85 -12.26 3.29
N GLN A 13 -4.10 -11.81 4.30
CA GLN A 13 -4.60 -11.74 5.68
C GLN A 13 -5.79 -10.77 5.73
N PRO A 14 -6.82 -11.04 6.57
CA PRO A 14 -7.98 -10.16 6.70
C PRO A 14 -7.58 -8.69 6.93
N SER A 15 -6.54 -8.48 7.74
CA SER A 15 -5.99 -7.17 8.07
C SER A 15 -5.46 -6.36 6.88
N VAL A 16 -4.95 -7.00 5.83
CA VAL A 16 -4.43 -6.31 4.64
C VAL A 16 -5.57 -5.68 3.82
N ARG A 17 -6.68 -6.41 3.67
CA ARG A 17 -7.88 -5.89 3.01
C ARG A 17 -8.47 -4.72 3.76
N ASP A 18 -8.55 -4.84 5.08
CA ASP A 18 -9.10 -3.79 5.93
C ASP A 18 -8.27 -2.51 5.81
N ILE A 19 -6.93 -2.60 5.85
CA ILE A 19 -6.05 -1.43 5.71
C ILE A 19 -6.16 -0.80 4.31
N PHE A 20 -6.28 -1.60 3.25
CA PHE A 20 -6.54 -1.07 1.91
C PHE A 20 -7.90 -0.35 1.82
N LEU A 21 -8.95 -0.93 2.42
CA LEU A 21 -10.27 -0.30 2.48
C LEU A 21 -10.25 0.97 3.33
N GLU A 22 -9.47 1.01 4.41
CA GLU A 22 -9.28 2.20 5.23
C GLU A 22 -8.56 3.31 4.46
N LEU A 23 -7.50 3.00 3.72
CA LEU A 23 -6.85 3.97 2.85
C LEU A 23 -7.82 4.48 1.79
N GLN A 24 -8.52 3.58 1.09
CA GLN A 24 -9.43 3.94 0.01
C GLN A 24 -10.65 4.76 0.49
N ARG A 25 -11.21 4.42 1.66
CA ARG A 25 -12.44 5.05 2.16
C ARG A 25 -12.20 6.20 3.11
N LYS A 26 -11.25 6.07 4.03
CA LYS A 26 -11.01 7.05 5.09
C LYS A 26 -9.93 8.08 4.73
N LYS A 27 -9.07 7.79 3.73
CA LYS A 27 -7.91 8.64 3.37
C LYS A 27 -7.06 9.02 4.59
N THR A 28 -6.99 8.14 5.59
CA THR A 28 -6.27 8.39 6.85
C THR A 28 -4.77 8.18 6.72
N HIS A 29 -4.36 7.43 5.69
CA HIS A 29 -2.97 7.09 5.42
C HIS A 29 -2.57 7.61 4.05
N ARG A 30 -1.43 8.31 3.95
CA ARG A 30 -0.88 8.72 2.65
C ARG A 30 -0.35 7.53 1.88
N TYR A 31 0.23 6.56 2.59
CA TYR A 31 0.80 5.38 1.96
C TYR A 31 0.72 4.16 2.88
N VAL A 32 0.77 2.99 2.27
CA VAL A 32 0.90 1.70 2.96
C VAL A 32 1.92 0.87 2.22
N ILE A 33 2.91 0.36 2.96
CA ILE A 33 3.93 -0.55 2.46
C ILE A 33 3.57 -1.96 2.92
N PHE A 34 3.54 -2.86 1.96
CA PHE A 34 3.30 -4.27 2.09
C PHE A 34 4.56 -5.04 1.76
N LYS A 35 4.78 -6.12 2.50
CA LYS A 35 5.83 -7.09 2.22
C LYS A 35 5.24 -8.47 2.08
N ILE A 36 5.92 -9.28 1.27
CA ILE A 36 5.59 -10.70 1.16
C ILE A 36 6.45 -11.45 2.18
N ASP A 37 5.81 -12.10 3.14
CA ASP A 37 6.48 -13.07 3.99
C ASP A 37 6.59 -14.38 3.20
N GLU A 38 7.78 -14.71 2.72
CA GLU A 38 8.02 -15.93 1.92
C GLU A 38 7.81 -17.22 2.72
N LYS A 39 8.04 -17.18 4.05
CA LYS A 39 7.88 -18.36 4.91
C LYS A 39 6.42 -18.73 5.06
N GLN A 40 5.56 -17.72 5.23
CA GLN A 40 4.13 -17.88 5.41
C GLN A 40 3.34 -17.73 4.09
N LYS A 41 4.01 -17.36 2.99
CA LYS A 41 3.42 -17.04 1.68
C LYS A 41 2.22 -16.11 1.81
N GLN A 42 2.38 -15.03 2.57
CA GLN A 42 1.31 -14.08 2.85
C GLN A 42 1.81 -12.65 2.68
N VAL A 43 0.91 -11.77 2.28
CA VAL A 43 1.16 -10.34 2.26
C VAL A 43 0.89 -9.82 3.67
N ILE A 44 1.83 -9.07 4.23
CA ILE A 44 1.66 -8.39 5.52
C ILE A 44 1.97 -6.92 5.38
N VAL A 45 1.32 -6.10 6.21
CA VAL A 45 1.61 -4.67 6.29
C VAL A 45 2.92 -4.48 7.03
N GLU A 46 3.86 -3.83 6.37
CA GLU A 46 5.13 -3.44 6.95
C GLU A 46 5.04 -2.09 7.64
N LYS A 47 4.47 -1.10 6.95
CA LYS A 47 4.35 0.26 7.48
C LYS A 47 3.11 0.95 6.92
N THR A 48 2.42 1.72 7.75
CA THR A 48 1.38 2.65 7.33
C THR A 48 1.89 4.07 7.55
N GLY A 49 1.90 4.87 6.49
CA GLY A 49 2.28 6.27 6.53
C GLY A 49 1.11 7.13 7.00
N GLY A 50 1.31 7.94 8.03
CA GLY A 50 0.30 8.91 8.46
C GLY A 50 -0.01 9.97 7.39
N ALA A 51 -1.14 10.68 7.51
CA ALA A 51 -1.48 11.78 6.61
C ALA A 51 -0.42 12.92 6.56
N THR A 52 0.39 13.05 7.61
CA THR A 52 1.45 14.05 7.74
C THR A 52 2.79 13.62 7.16
N GLU A 53 2.98 12.34 6.82
CA GLU A 53 4.25 11.88 6.25
C GLU A 53 4.39 12.32 4.79
N SER A 54 5.63 12.60 4.40
CA SER A 54 6.01 13.09 3.08
C SER A 54 6.40 11.95 2.13
N TYR A 55 6.58 12.28 0.86
CA TYR A 55 7.07 11.33 -0.14
C TYR A 55 8.50 10.86 0.18
N ASP A 56 9.35 11.72 0.74
CA ASP A 56 10.69 11.35 1.19
C ASP A 56 10.66 10.34 2.35
N ASP A 57 9.73 10.48 3.30
CA ASP A 57 9.53 9.49 4.38
C ASP A 57 9.09 8.13 3.85
N PHE A 58 8.26 8.14 2.79
CA PHE A 58 7.87 6.95 2.07
C PHE A 58 9.08 6.26 1.40
N LEU A 59 9.88 7.01 0.65
CA LEU A 59 11.09 6.49 0.00
C LEU A 59 12.12 5.97 1.01
N ALA A 60 12.31 6.67 2.13
CA ALA A 60 13.19 6.23 3.21
C ALA A 60 12.71 4.92 3.87
N SER A 61 11.44 4.56 3.69
CA SER A 61 10.86 3.32 4.19
C SER A 61 10.98 2.16 3.19
N LEU A 62 11.46 2.41 1.96
CA LEU A 62 11.66 1.39 0.94
C LEU A 62 13.14 0.94 0.91
N PRO A 63 13.44 -0.34 1.17
CA PRO A 63 14.81 -0.86 1.13
C PRO A 63 15.30 -1.06 -0.31
N GLU A 64 16.54 -0.67 -0.62
CA GLU A 64 17.12 -0.83 -1.97
C GLU A 64 17.35 -2.29 -2.41
N ASN A 65 17.47 -3.21 -1.47
CA ASN A 65 17.85 -4.61 -1.72
C ASN A 65 16.68 -5.60 -1.63
N ASP A 66 15.45 -5.13 -1.42
CA ASP A 66 14.28 -5.95 -1.14
C ASP A 66 13.06 -5.43 -1.88
N CYS A 67 12.31 -6.32 -2.53
CA CYS A 67 11.08 -5.93 -3.22
C CYS A 67 9.96 -5.62 -2.21
N ARG A 68 9.24 -4.51 -2.42
CA ARG A 68 8.09 -4.12 -1.60
C ARG A 68 6.94 -3.67 -2.49
N TYR A 69 5.73 -3.99 -2.06
CA TYR A 69 4.54 -3.42 -2.68
C TYR A 69 4.08 -2.24 -1.86
N ALA A 70 3.72 -1.13 -2.49
CA ALA A 70 3.19 0.01 -1.79
C ALA A 70 1.95 0.56 -2.50
N VAL A 71 1.03 1.07 -1.70
CA VAL A 71 -0.10 1.86 -2.17
C VAL A 71 0.12 3.28 -1.67
N TYR A 72 0.12 4.25 -2.58
CA TYR A 72 0.34 5.66 -2.26
C TYR A 72 -0.84 6.49 -2.79
N ASP A 73 -1.55 7.20 -1.92
CA ASP A 73 -2.58 8.17 -2.32
C ASP A 73 -1.91 9.53 -2.55
N PHE A 74 -1.72 9.89 -3.81
CA PHE A 74 -1.11 11.15 -4.20
C PHE A 74 -2.18 12.24 -4.31
N ASP A 75 -2.21 13.12 -3.33
CA ASP A 75 -2.98 14.35 -3.33
C ASP A 75 -2.31 15.42 -4.20
N PHE A 76 -3.06 16.00 -5.14
CA PHE A 76 -2.58 17.10 -5.98
C PHE A 76 -3.68 18.13 -6.24
N VAL A 77 -3.27 19.38 -6.42
CA VAL A 77 -4.17 20.49 -6.73
C VAL A 77 -4.03 20.80 -8.22
N THR A 78 -5.16 20.83 -8.93
CA THR A 78 -5.16 21.22 -10.35
C THR A 78 -5.08 22.74 -10.49
N GLU A 79 -4.78 23.22 -11.70
CA GLU A 79 -4.72 24.67 -11.99
C GLU A 79 -6.02 25.41 -11.63
N GLU A 80 -7.16 24.71 -11.67
CA GLU A 80 -8.48 25.19 -11.24
C GLU A 80 -8.69 25.22 -9.71
N ASN A 81 -7.62 25.05 -8.91
CA ASN A 81 -7.65 24.95 -7.45
C ASN A 81 -8.57 23.84 -6.91
N CYS A 82 -8.79 22.78 -7.70
CA CYS A 82 -9.53 21.60 -7.28
C CYS A 82 -8.57 20.57 -6.70
N GLN A 83 -8.81 20.15 -5.46
CA GLN A 83 -8.05 19.08 -4.83
C GLN A 83 -8.51 17.73 -5.37
N LYS A 84 -7.59 16.99 -5.98
CA LYS A 84 -7.80 15.63 -6.48
C LYS A 84 -6.81 14.71 -5.77
N SER A 85 -7.14 13.42 -5.73
CA SER A 85 -6.18 12.41 -5.30
C SER A 85 -6.19 11.23 -6.26
N LYS A 86 -5.03 10.60 -6.41
CA LYS A 86 -4.86 9.43 -7.27
C LYS A 86 -4.07 8.38 -6.53
N ILE A 87 -4.66 7.19 -6.43
CA ILE A 87 -4.01 6.04 -5.81
C ILE A 87 -3.04 5.44 -6.82
N PHE A 88 -1.78 5.31 -6.41
CA PHE A 88 -0.71 4.64 -7.13
C PHE A 88 -0.39 3.32 -6.46
N PHE A 89 -0.25 2.27 -7.27
CA PHE A 89 0.31 1.01 -6.83
C PHE A 89 1.75 0.94 -7.32
N ILE A 90 2.68 0.77 -6.38
CA ILE A 90 4.12 0.79 -6.62
C ILE A 90 4.64 -0.61 -6.30
N ALA A 91 5.33 -1.20 -7.26
CA ALA A 91 6.16 -2.38 -7.04
C ALA A 91 7.61 -1.88 -7.06
N TRP A 92 8.20 -1.79 -5.87
CA TRP A 92 9.59 -1.43 -5.65
C TRP A 92 10.45 -2.68 -5.72
#